data_AF-A0A1V5M4F5-F1
#
_entry.id   AF-A0A1V5M4F5-F1
#
_cell.length_a   1.000
_cell.length_b   1.000
_cell.length_c   1.000
_cell.angle_alpha   90.00
_cell.angle_beta   90.00
_cell.angle_gamma   90.00
#
_symmetry.space_group_name_H-M   'P 1'
#
loop_
_entity.id
_entity.type
_entity.pdbx_description
1 polymer ?
#
loop_
_entity_poly.entity_id
_entity_poly.type
_entity_poly.pdbx_seq_one_letter_code
_entity_poly.pdbx_strand_id
1 'polypeptide(L)'
;MQESRSKLDRLKWPYSLIKHWQGKATEEDVLEEAQDSTYNLAQAQCFLGLASFYGGDKDDCLRRMEFVQKHGTVNSVEYWLAKGFIQKIKTKK
;
A
#
# COMPACT_ATOMS: atom_id res chain seq x y z
N MET A 1 23.40 0.31 22.51
CA MET A 1 22.75 1.40 21.73
C MET A 1 22.03 0.92 20.44
N GLN A 2 22.00 -0.38 20.12
CA GLN A 2 21.49 -0.86 18.83
C GLN A 2 19.96 -1.11 18.80
N GLU A 3 19.35 -1.48 19.94
CA GLU A 3 17.91 -1.81 20.03
C GLU A 3 16.96 -0.61 19.90
N SER A 4 17.41 0.62 20.19
CA SER A 4 16.57 1.81 20.08
C SER A 4 16.36 2.28 18.63
N ARG A 5 17.28 1.95 17.71
CA ARG A 5 17.16 2.33 16.29
C ARG A 5 16.15 1.47 15.53
N SER A 6 16.06 0.17 15.83
CA SER A 6 15.12 -0.72 15.13
C SER A 6 13.65 -0.44 15.46
N LYS A 7 13.36 0.19 16.61
CA LYS A 7 11.99 0.63 16.94
C LYS A 7 11.55 1.86 16.15
N LEU A 8 12.48 2.70 15.70
CA LEU A 8 12.21 3.85 14.84
C LEU A 8 11.94 3.45 13.37
N ASP A 9 12.44 2.29 12.93
CA ASP A 9 12.12 1.76 11.58
C ASP A 9 10.62 1.47 11.40
N ARG A 10 9.90 1.16 12.49
CA ARG A 10 8.43 0.96 12.44
C ARG A 10 7.65 2.23 12.08
N LEU A 11 8.26 3.41 12.20
CA LEU A 11 7.64 4.69 11.83
C LEU A 11 7.92 5.07 10.36
N LYS A 12 8.74 4.31 9.62
CA LYS A 12 8.90 4.53 8.18
C LYS A 12 7.58 4.38 7.44
N TRP A 13 6.75 3.45 7.89
CA TRP A 13 5.40 3.26 7.40
C TRP A 13 4.38 3.75 8.44
N PRO A 14 3.39 4.58 8.06
CA PRO A 14 3.01 5.01 6.70
C PRO A 14 3.63 6.37 6.27
N TYR A 15 4.78 6.78 6.81
CA TYR A 15 5.30 8.15 6.62
C TYR A 15 5.61 8.50 5.15
N SER A 16 6.13 7.55 4.36
CA SER A 16 6.41 7.74 2.92
C SER A 16 5.13 8.06 2.13
N LEU A 17 4.02 7.39 2.45
CA LEU A 17 2.70 7.66 1.86
C LEU A 17 2.19 9.06 2.22
N ILE A 18 2.39 9.48 3.47
CA ILE A 18 1.99 10.83 3.91
C ILE A 18 2.75 11.89 3.11
N LYS A 19 4.05 11.71 2.84
CA LYS A 19 4.82 12.62 1.98
C LYS A 19 4.26 12.65 0.56
N HIS A 20 3.91 11.50 0.00
CA HIS A 20 3.34 11.42 -1.34
C HIS A 20 2.01 12.19 -1.43
N TRP A 21 1.09 12.00 -0.48
CA TRP A 21 -0.17 12.75 -0.44
C TRP A 21 0.00 14.25 -0.19
N GLN A 22 1.14 14.67 0.37
CA GLN A 22 1.52 16.08 0.49
C GLN A 22 2.21 16.64 -0.77
N GLY A 23 2.38 15.84 -1.83
CA GLY A 23 3.13 16.22 -3.03
C GLY A 23 4.63 16.35 -2.82
N LYS A 24 5.17 15.79 -1.73
CA LYS A 24 6.59 15.85 -1.36
C LYS A 24 7.38 14.61 -1.78
N ALA A 25 6.71 13.60 -2.34
CA ALA A 25 7.31 12.38 -2.86
C ALA A 25 6.47 11.88 -4.04
N THR A 26 7.13 11.28 -5.02
CA THR A 26 6.47 10.57 -6.11
C THR A 26 5.94 9.22 -5.64
N GLU A 27 5.15 8.56 -6.47
CA GLU A 27 4.72 7.19 -6.17
C GLU A 27 5.90 6.22 -6.19
N GLU A 28 6.81 6.41 -7.15
CA GLU A 28 8.03 5.63 -7.31
C GLU A 28 8.89 5.69 -6.05
N ASP A 29 9.05 6.89 -5.45
CA ASP A 29 9.77 7.05 -4.18
C ASP A 29 9.15 6.22 -3.05
N VAL A 30 7.81 6.17 -2.98
CA VAL A 30 7.09 5.37 -1.97
C VAL A 30 7.36 3.88 -2.19
N LEU A 31 7.31 3.43 -3.44
CA LEU A 31 7.52 2.03 -3.78
C LEU A 31 8.97 1.60 -3.56
N GLU A 32 9.95 2.46 -3.87
CA GLU A 32 11.37 2.22 -3.62
C GLU A 32 11.67 2.06 -2.12
N GLU A 33 11.14 2.97 -1.29
CA GLU A 33 11.27 2.88 0.18
C GLU A 33 10.60 1.63 0.77
N ALA A 34 9.64 1.01 0.05
CA ALA A 34 8.92 -0.18 0.48
C ALA A 34 9.57 -1.51 0.08
N GLN A 35 10.60 -1.50 -0.77
CA GLN A 35 11.18 -2.72 -1.34
C GLN A 35 11.94 -3.57 -0.32
N ASP A 36 12.25 -3.02 0.86
CA ASP A 36 12.95 -3.70 1.92
C ASP A 36 12.17 -4.90 2.50
N SER A 37 10.86 -4.96 2.27
CA SER A 37 10.00 -6.04 2.72
C SER A 37 8.75 -6.18 1.85
N THR A 38 8.42 -7.42 1.47
CA THR A 38 7.13 -7.73 0.80
C THR A 38 5.93 -7.24 1.61
N TYR A 39 6.03 -7.22 2.94
CA TYR A 39 4.99 -6.69 3.81
C TYR A 39 4.81 -5.17 3.62
N ASN A 40 5.90 -4.40 3.65
CA ASN A 40 5.89 -2.95 3.43
C ASN A 40 5.41 -2.63 2.01
N LEU A 41 5.87 -3.37 1.02
CA LEU A 41 5.44 -3.21 -0.36
C LEU A 41 3.94 -3.51 -0.55
N ALA A 42 3.42 -4.57 0.06
CA ALA A 42 1.99 -4.84 0.04
C ALA A 42 1.18 -3.73 0.73
N GLN A 43 1.71 -3.16 1.80
CA GLN A 43 1.09 -2.03 2.49
C GLN A 43 1.07 -0.76 1.64
N ALA A 44 2.21 -0.41 1.02
CA ALA A 44 2.32 0.71 0.09
C ALA A 44 1.30 0.58 -1.06
N GLN A 45 1.26 -0.59 -1.70
CA GLN A 45 0.33 -0.88 -2.80
C GLN A 45 -1.13 -0.78 -2.36
N CYS A 46 -1.46 -1.23 -1.15
CA CYS A 46 -2.82 -1.13 -0.62
C CYS A 46 -3.25 0.34 -0.49
N PHE A 47 -2.43 1.17 0.17
CA PHE A 47 -2.77 2.57 0.39
C PHE A 47 -2.79 3.41 -0.90
N LEU A 48 -1.86 3.16 -1.82
CA LEU A 48 -1.89 3.77 -3.16
C LEU A 48 -3.15 3.34 -3.92
N GLY A 49 -3.55 2.07 -3.85
CA GLY A 49 -4.78 1.59 -4.48
C GLY A 49 -6.04 2.24 -3.90
N LEU A 50 -6.09 2.46 -2.59
CA LEU A 50 -7.18 3.23 -1.97
C LEU A 50 -7.21 4.67 -2.49
N ALA A 51 -6.05 5.33 -2.58
CA ALA A 51 -5.96 6.69 -3.12
C ALA A 51 -6.47 6.75 -4.56
N SER A 52 -6.05 5.83 -5.43
CA SER A 52 -6.53 5.72 -6.82
C SER A 52 -8.05 5.50 -6.89
N PHE A 53 -8.60 4.62 -6.04
CA PHE A 53 -10.04 4.38 -5.98
C PHE A 53 -10.83 5.65 -5.67
N TYR A 54 -10.41 6.42 -4.67
CA TYR A 54 -11.08 7.66 -4.28
C TYR A 54 -10.80 8.82 -5.27
N GLY A 55 -9.69 8.75 -6.00
CA GLY A 55 -9.37 9.63 -7.14
C GLY A 55 -10.15 9.29 -8.42
N GLY A 56 -10.88 8.17 -8.45
CA GLY A 56 -11.69 7.74 -9.59
C GLY A 56 -10.99 6.75 -10.54
N ASP A 57 -9.71 6.47 -10.33
CA ASP A 57 -8.95 5.48 -11.10
C ASP A 57 -9.13 4.07 -10.53
N LYS A 58 -10.22 3.42 -10.96
CA LYS A 58 -10.57 2.06 -10.53
C LYS A 58 -9.67 1.00 -11.14
N ASP A 59 -9.09 1.24 -12.31
CA ASP A 59 -8.24 0.26 -12.99
C ASP A 59 -6.89 0.19 -12.28
N ASP A 60 -6.33 1.34 -11.89
CA ASP A 60 -5.13 1.38 -11.07
C ASP A 60 -5.34 0.79 -9.68
N CYS A 61 -6.47 1.13 -9.02
CA CYS A 61 -6.85 0.46 -7.77
C CYS A 61 -6.89 -1.06 -7.93
N LEU A 62 -7.55 -1.56 -8.99
CA LEU A 62 -7.66 -3.00 -9.21
C LEU A 62 -6.28 -3.66 -9.36
N ARG A 63 -5.42 -3.10 -10.20
CA ARG A 63 -4.05 -3.59 -10.42
C ARG A 63 -3.26 -3.72 -9.11
N ARG A 64 -3.34 -2.70 -8.24
CA ARG A 64 -2.65 -2.70 -6.95
C ARG A 64 -3.27 -3.66 -5.95
N MET A 65 -4.58 -3.73 -5.87
CA MET A 65 -5.26 -4.67 -4.97
C MET A 65 -4.98 -6.12 -5.39
N GLU A 66 -4.88 -6.42 -6.69
CA GLU A 66 -4.46 -7.74 -7.17
C GLU A 66 -3.02 -8.08 -6.76
N PHE A 67 -2.10 -7.10 -6.76
CA PHE A 67 -0.77 -7.27 -6.19
C PHE A 67 -0.84 -7.63 -4.70
N VAL A 68 -1.61 -6.87 -3.90
CA VAL A 68 -1.74 -7.10 -2.46
C VAL A 68 -2.37 -8.46 -2.17
N GLN A 69 -3.38 -8.87 -2.94
CA GLN A 69 -3.98 -10.20 -2.80
C GLN A 69 -2.97 -11.32 -3.08
N LYS A 70 -2.08 -11.12 -4.05
CA LYS A 70 -1.08 -12.13 -4.46
C LYS A 70 0.12 -12.21 -3.53
N HIS A 71 0.58 -11.08 -3.00
CA HIS A 71 1.85 -10.98 -2.27
C HIS A 71 1.70 -10.64 -0.78
N GLY A 72 0.54 -10.13 -0.36
CA GLY A 72 0.26 -9.76 1.02
C GLY A 72 0.07 -10.96 1.95
N THR A 73 0.26 -10.72 3.24
CA THR A 73 0.00 -11.74 4.28
C THR A 73 -1.50 -11.87 4.53
N VAL A 74 -2.04 -13.09 4.46
CA VAL A 74 -3.49 -13.36 4.59
C VAL A 74 -4.12 -12.79 5.87
N ASN A 75 -3.37 -12.76 6.96
CA ASN A 75 -3.84 -12.25 8.26
C ASN A 75 -3.67 -10.73 8.41
N SER A 76 -3.16 -10.03 7.40
CA SER A 76 -3.00 -8.58 7.42
C SER A 76 -4.29 -7.88 6.96
N VAL A 77 -4.50 -6.65 7.43
CA VAL A 77 -5.68 -5.86 7.08
C VAL A 77 -5.69 -5.57 5.57
N GLU A 78 -4.52 -5.32 4.99
CA GLU A 78 -4.31 -5.02 3.57
C GLU A 78 -4.84 -6.15 2.68
N TYR A 79 -4.63 -7.41 3.06
CA TYR A 79 -5.12 -8.56 2.29
C TYR A 79 -6.66 -8.59 2.20
N TRP A 80 -7.34 -8.33 3.30
CA TRP A 80 -8.81 -8.30 3.33
C TRP A 80 -9.39 -7.07 2.65
N LEU A 81 -8.71 -5.91 2.78
CA LEU A 81 -9.05 -4.72 2.00
C LEU A 81 -8.95 -5.00 0.50
N ALA A 82 -7.84 -5.60 0.05
CA ALA A 82 -7.66 -5.97 -1.34
C ALA A 82 -8.78 -6.87 -1.86
N LYS A 83 -9.13 -7.94 -1.12
CA LYS A 83 -10.28 -8.79 -1.48
C LYS A 83 -11.59 -8.01 -1.60
N GLY A 84 -11.90 -7.17 -0.62
CA GLY A 84 -13.13 -6.38 -0.62
C GLY A 84 -13.22 -5.38 -1.78
N PHE A 85 -12.12 -4.69 -2.08
CA PHE A 85 -12.08 -3.71 -3.17
C PHE A 85 -12.08 -4.36 -4.56
N ILE A 86 -11.37 -5.48 -4.75
CA ILE A 86 -11.45 -6.27 -6.00
C ILE A 86 -12.90 -6.67 -6.27
N GLN A 87 -13.59 -7.23 -5.26
CA GLN A 87 -14.99 -7.63 -5.39
C GLN A 87 -15.87 -6.41 -5.70
N LYS A 88 -15.71 -5.31 -4.96
CA LYS A 88 -16.48 -4.06 -5.14
C LYS A 88 -16.34 -3.48 -6.54
N ILE A 89 -15.14 -3.53 -7.14
CA ILE A 89 -14.89 -3.04 -8.51
C ILE A 89 -15.48 -4.00 -9.53
N LYS A 90 -15.22 -5.31 -9.41
CA LYS A 90 -15.66 -6.31 -10.39
C LYS A 90 -17.18 -6.51 -10.42
N THR A 91 -17.88 -6.35 -9.29
CA THR A 91 -19.34 -6.48 -9.22
C THR A 91 -20.09 -5.24 -9.72
N LYS A 92 -19.42 -4.10 -9.91
CA LYS A 92 -20.03 -2.86 -10.41
C LYS A 92 -19.84 -2.65 -11.92
N LYS A 93 -19.35 -3.65 -12.66
CA LYS A 93 -19.42 -3.72 -14.12
C LYS A 93 -20.73 -4.36 -14.56
#